data_AF-A0A7R9LTP9-F1
#
_entry.id   AF-A0A7R9LTP9-F1
#
_cell.length_a   1.000
_cell.length_b   1.000
_cell.length_c   1.000
_cell.angle_alpha   90.00
_cell.angle_beta   90.00
_cell.angle_gamma   90.00
#
_symmetry.space_group_name_H-M   'P 1'
#
loop_
_entity.id
_entity.type
_entity.pdbx_description
1 polymer ?
#
loop_
_entity_poly.entity_id
_entity_poly.type
_entity_poly.pdbx_seq_one_letter_code
_entity_poly.pdbx_strand_id
1 'polypeptide(L)'
;SVCVLFVDLNWDDLYWNQKRTECVAKVEHLRRLLGTRNTRITLVLIQSSTSLPSDDSLVTERAALLCSSCDLNAKSLFVLPVSDVSQLMGYILRMETALYELSKAYYQHECKLIKGHRDQLNHTTHQLLYVRHQFKIGFFSELKQDPNTALKHYKNSYTNLMEVRVTLINLYEIKTIGAFINYKICKLCFQLNTPLDAISQFRKHIDIFKGKCEPKEIEFEHSAWLSKQYALFAGLFDAAITAGLIPSQMQNPGYYYLEAALQAMQRRKLCLS
;
A
#
# COMPACT_ATOMS: atom_id res chain seq x y z
N SER A 1 3.92 -0.32 -10.75
CA SER A 1 4.24 -1.54 -10.00
C SER A 1 5.39 -2.22 -10.73
N VAL A 2 5.79 -3.40 -10.26
CA VAL A 2 6.72 -4.26 -10.99
C VAL A 2 5.99 -5.56 -11.30
N CYS A 3 6.09 -6.03 -12.54
CA CYS A 3 5.61 -7.33 -12.98
C CYS A 3 6.83 -8.18 -13.30
N VAL A 4 6.92 -9.36 -12.71
CA VAL A 4 8.08 -10.25 -12.86
C VAL A 4 7.65 -11.47 -13.65
N LEU A 5 8.29 -11.70 -14.79
CA LEU A 5 8.09 -12.87 -15.64
C LEU A 5 9.24 -13.84 -15.42
N PHE A 6 8.93 -15.04 -14.93
CA PHE A 6 9.89 -16.14 -14.81
C PHE A 6 9.82 -16.99 -16.08
N VAL A 7 10.99 -17.33 -16.64
CA VAL A 7 11.11 -18.13 -17.87
C VAL A 7 12.20 -19.17 -17.70
N ASP A 8 11.84 -20.44 -17.93
CA ASP A 8 12.78 -21.55 -18.02
C ASP A 8 13.51 -21.50 -19.37
N LEU A 9 14.74 -20.97 -19.35
CA LEU A 9 15.55 -20.78 -20.55
C LEU A 9 17.02 -20.80 -20.19
N ASN A 10 17.68 -21.92 -20.50
CA ASN A 10 19.12 -22.06 -20.26
C ASN A 10 19.94 -21.33 -21.33
N TRP A 11 21.11 -20.84 -20.95
CA TRP A 11 22.03 -20.16 -21.88
C TRP A 11 22.61 -21.07 -22.94
N ASP A 12 22.59 -22.39 -22.75
CA ASP A 12 23.09 -23.41 -23.67
C ASP A 12 21.96 -24.12 -24.45
N ASP A 13 20.72 -23.63 -24.37
CA ASP A 13 19.57 -24.26 -25.01
C ASP A 13 19.73 -24.33 -26.54
N LEU A 14 19.54 -25.53 -27.12
CA LEU A 14 19.66 -25.79 -28.56
C LEU A 14 18.60 -25.03 -29.37
N TYR A 15 17.43 -24.76 -28.78
CA TYR A 15 16.32 -24.02 -29.39
C TYR A 15 16.26 -22.57 -28.90
N TRP A 16 17.40 -21.99 -28.52
CA TRP A 16 17.51 -20.62 -27.99
C TRP A 16 16.71 -19.59 -28.79
N ASN A 17 16.86 -19.58 -30.12
CA ASN A 17 16.19 -18.60 -30.98
C ASN A 17 14.66 -18.73 -30.97
N GLN A 18 14.14 -19.96 -30.87
CA GLN A 18 12.70 -20.21 -30.76
C GLN A 18 12.19 -19.74 -29.40
N LYS A 19 12.82 -20.18 -28.30
CA LYS A 19 12.41 -19.81 -26.94
C LYS A 19 12.54 -18.31 -26.69
N ARG A 20 13.55 -17.65 -27.28
CA ARG A 20 13.67 -16.18 -27.28
C ARG A 20 12.45 -15.53 -27.93
N THR A 21 12.05 -15.98 -29.11
CA THR A 21 10.87 -15.46 -29.81
C THR A 21 9.58 -15.64 -28.98
N GLU A 22 9.41 -16.81 -28.36
CA GLU A 22 8.30 -17.06 -27.43
C GLU A 22 8.33 -16.14 -26.21
N CYS A 23 9.52 -15.90 -25.64
CA CYS A 23 9.71 -14.97 -24.52
C CYS A 23 9.33 -13.53 -24.91
N VAL A 24 9.77 -13.06 -26.08
CA VAL A 24 9.41 -11.74 -26.61
C VAL A 24 7.89 -11.61 -26.74
N ALA A 25 7.23 -12.59 -27.34
CA ALA A 25 5.77 -12.61 -27.49
C ALA A 25 5.04 -12.56 -26.13
N LYS A 26 5.55 -13.27 -25.12
CA LYS A 26 5.02 -13.22 -23.74
C LYS A 26 5.18 -11.81 -23.13
N VAL A 27 6.36 -11.19 -23.27
CA VAL A 27 6.61 -9.83 -22.77
C VAL A 27 5.69 -8.80 -23.44
N GLU A 28 5.54 -8.87 -24.77
CA GLU A 28 4.63 -7.98 -25.50
C GLU A 28 3.15 -8.19 -25.12
N HIS A 29 2.74 -9.44 -24.90
CA HIS A 29 1.41 -9.75 -24.40
C HIS A 29 1.18 -9.13 -23.00
N LEU A 30 2.12 -9.31 -22.07
CA LEU A 30 2.06 -8.68 -20.74
C LEU A 30 2.02 -7.16 -20.83
N ARG A 31 2.82 -6.55 -21.71
CA ARG A 31 2.83 -5.10 -21.92
C ARG A 31 1.47 -4.58 -22.36
N ARG A 32 0.78 -5.30 -23.27
CA ARG A 32 -0.59 -4.96 -23.70
C ARG A 32 -1.60 -5.08 -22.55
N LEU A 33 -1.51 -6.12 -21.72
CA LEU A 33 -2.40 -6.30 -20.57
C LEU A 33 -2.20 -5.24 -19.47
N LEU A 34 -0.96 -4.83 -19.23
CA LEU A 34 -0.61 -3.81 -18.23
C LEU A 34 -1.03 -2.39 -18.66
N GLY A 35 -1.21 -2.18 -19.97
CA GLY A 35 -1.77 -0.96 -20.55
C GLY A 35 -0.93 0.29 -20.24
N THR A 36 -1.60 1.42 -20.00
CA THR A 36 -0.96 2.72 -19.72
C THR A 36 -0.43 2.85 -18.29
N ARG A 37 -0.57 1.80 -17.46
CA ARG A 37 0.02 1.81 -16.13
C ARG A 37 1.53 1.73 -16.33
N ASN A 38 2.29 2.66 -15.76
CA ASN A 38 3.76 2.74 -15.85
C ASN A 38 4.46 1.57 -15.10
N THR A 39 3.97 0.36 -15.30
CA THR A 39 4.41 -0.88 -14.67
C THR A 39 5.68 -1.34 -15.34
N ARG A 40 6.72 -1.56 -14.54
CA ARG A 40 7.99 -2.07 -15.04
C ARG A 40 7.87 -3.59 -15.20
N ILE A 41 8.29 -4.10 -16.33
CA ILE A 41 8.39 -5.55 -16.57
C ILE A 41 9.84 -5.96 -16.30
N THR A 42 10.00 -7.00 -15.51
CA THR A 42 11.28 -7.62 -15.18
C THR A 42 11.26 -9.06 -15.63
N LEU A 43 12.33 -9.51 -16.28
CA LEU A 43 12.51 -10.88 -16.73
C LEU A 43 13.47 -11.62 -15.81
N VAL A 44 13.11 -12.84 -15.41
CA VAL A 44 13.94 -13.73 -14.61
C VAL A 44 14.14 -15.02 -15.37
N LEU A 45 15.38 -15.30 -15.74
CA LEU A 45 15.76 -16.53 -16.42
C LEU A 45 16.14 -17.59 -15.40
N ILE A 46 15.43 -18.71 -15.42
CA ILE A 46 15.73 -19.87 -14.60
C ILE A 46 16.75 -20.72 -15.36
N GLN A 47 17.94 -20.88 -14.77
CA GLN A 47 19.00 -21.75 -15.27
C GLN A 47 18.96 -23.07 -14.50
N SER A 48 18.51 -24.13 -15.18
CA SER A 48 18.45 -25.50 -14.65
C SER A 48 19.65 -26.36 -15.10
N SER A 49 20.47 -25.88 -16.04
CA SER A 49 21.71 -26.57 -16.41
C SER A 49 22.73 -26.49 -15.27
N THR A 50 23.35 -27.62 -14.91
CA THR A 50 24.41 -27.72 -13.89
C THR A 50 25.76 -27.20 -14.39
N SER A 51 25.97 -27.17 -15.71
CA SER A 51 27.13 -26.54 -16.33
C SER A 51 26.86 -25.06 -16.55
N LEU A 52 27.63 -24.20 -15.89
CA LEU A 52 27.78 -22.82 -16.35
C LEU A 52 28.32 -22.88 -17.79
N PRO A 53 27.78 -22.11 -18.73
CA PRO A 53 28.36 -22.00 -20.07
C PRO A 53 29.83 -21.58 -19.93
N SER A 54 30.73 -22.37 -20.53
CA SER A 54 32.18 -22.16 -20.46
C SER A 54 32.66 -20.86 -21.12
N ASP A 55 31.76 -20.13 -21.78
CA ASP A 55 32.05 -18.92 -22.55
C ASP A 55 31.17 -17.75 -22.07
N ASP A 56 31.75 -16.90 -21.21
CA ASP A 56 31.12 -15.69 -20.69
C ASP A 56 30.73 -14.69 -21.80
N SER A 57 31.37 -14.77 -22.97
CA SER A 57 31.05 -13.92 -24.13
C SER A 57 29.66 -14.25 -24.68
N LEU A 58 29.37 -15.55 -24.84
CA LEU A 58 28.08 -16.03 -25.36
C LEU A 58 26.92 -15.69 -24.43
N VAL A 59 27.12 -15.78 -23.11
CA VAL A 59 26.11 -15.39 -22.11
C VAL A 59 25.79 -13.91 -22.23
N THR A 60 26.83 -13.07 -22.31
CA THR A 60 26.70 -11.62 -22.39
C THR A 60 25.98 -11.20 -23.67
N GLU A 61 26.34 -11.79 -24.80
CA GLU A 61 25.68 -11.54 -26.09
C GLU A 61 24.20 -11.95 -26.05
N ARG A 62 23.91 -13.17 -25.58
CA ARG A 62 22.54 -13.69 -25.47
C ARG A 62 21.67 -12.84 -24.53
N ALA A 63 22.22 -12.40 -23.40
CA ALA A 63 21.53 -11.52 -22.46
C ALA A 63 21.20 -10.15 -23.09
N ALA A 64 22.18 -9.54 -23.78
CA ALA A 64 22.01 -8.25 -24.45
C ALA A 64 20.96 -8.33 -25.56
N LEU A 65 21.03 -9.36 -26.41
CA LEU A 65 20.06 -9.60 -27.49
C LEU A 65 18.65 -9.84 -26.95
N LEU A 66 18.50 -10.61 -25.87
CA LEU A 66 17.20 -10.85 -25.24
C LEU A 66 16.61 -9.57 -24.65
N CYS A 67 17.41 -8.77 -23.94
CA CYS A 67 16.97 -7.48 -23.41
C CYS A 67 16.52 -6.54 -24.52
N SER A 68 17.32 -6.42 -25.58
CA SER A 68 17.02 -5.57 -26.74
C SER A 68 15.75 -6.04 -27.46
N SER A 69 15.59 -7.35 -27.68
CA SER A 69 14.40 -7.91 -28.35
C SER A 69 13.12 -7.70 -27.54
N CYS A 70 13.22 -7.71 -26.21
CA CYS A 70 12.11 -7.47 -25.31
C CYS A 70 11.86 -5.98 -25.00
N ASP A 71 12.70 -5.06 -25.50
CA ASP A 71 12.73 -3.64 -25.11
C ASP A 71 12.80 -3.47 -23.57
N LEU A 72 13.77 -4.16 -22.96
CA LEU A 72 14.05 -4.14 -21.53
C LEU A 72 15.44 -3.55 -21.25
N ASN A 73 15.54 -2.79 -20.16
CA ASN A 73 16.84 -2.38 -19.63
C ASN A 73 17.53 -3.61 -19.02
N ALA A 74 18.86 -3.73 -19.19
CA ALA A 74 19.68 -4.79 -18.58
C ALA A 74 19.46 -4.95 -17.06
N LYS A 75 19.13 -3.87 -16.33
CA LYS A 75 18.77 -3.90 -14.90
C LYS A 75 17.44 -4.62 -14.60
N SER A 76 16.69 -4.98 -15.63
CA SER A 76 15.40 -5.68 -15.56
C SER A 76 15.53 -7.14 -16.01
N LEU A 77 16.76 -7.64 -16.19
CA LEU A 77 17.04 -9.05 -16.44
C LEU A 77 17.78 -9.64 -15.23
N PHE A 78 17.25 -10.72 -14.69
CA PHE A 78 17.85 -11.49 -13.61
C PHE A 78 18.05 -12.94 -14.05
N VAL A 79 19.04 -13.58 -13.45
CA VAL A 79 19.37 -14.99 -13.71
C VAL A 79 19.32 -15.71 -12.37
N LEU A 80 18.57 -16.80 -12.30
CA LEU A 80 18.46 -17.67 -11.14
C LEU A 80 19.02 -19.07 -11.49
N PRO A 81 20.23 -19.41 -11.01
CA PRO A 81 20.77 -20.76 -11.14
C PRO A 81 20.14 -21.67 -10.08
N VAL A 82 19.05 -22.35 -10.43
CA VAL A 82 18.31 -23.20 -9.48
C VAL A 82 19.04 -24.51 -9.18
N SER A 83 19.98 -24.90 -10.04
CA SER A 83 20.79 -26.12 -9.86
C SER A 83 21.93 -25.94 -8.85
N ASP A 84 22.36 -24.71 -8.56
CA ASP A 84 23.34 -24.41 -7.51
C ASP A 84 22.63 -23.93 -6.25
N VAL A 85 22.14 -24.90 -5.47
CA VAL A 85 21.41 -24.65 -4.22
C VAL A 85 22.25 -23.87 -3.21
N SER A 86 23.59 -23.99 -3.25
CA SER A 86 24.49 -23.31 -2.32
C SER A 86 24.52 -21.80 -2.53
N GLN A 87 24.41 -21.34 -3.78
CA GLN A 87 24.47 -19.91 -4.13
C GLN A 87 23.09 -19.29 -4.38
N LEU A 88 22.06 -20.11 -4.65
CA LEU A 88 20.73 -19.65 -5.02
C LEU A 88 20.16 -18.57 -4.09
N MET A 89 20.34 -18.71 -2.78
CA MET A 89 19.87 -17.74 -1.79
C MET A 89 20.46 -16.33 -2.03
N GLY A 90 21.74 -16.24 -2.37
CA GLY A 90 22.40 -14.97 -2.69
C GLY A 90 21.86 -14.32 -3.97
N TYR A 91 21.45 -15.12 -4.96
CA TYR A 91 20.77 -14.61 -6.16
C TYR A 91 19.36 -14.11 -5.84
N ILE A 92 18.61 -14.84 -5.01
CA ILE A 92 17.27 -14.45 -4.56
C ILE A 92 17.32 -13.12 -3.81
N LEU A 93 18.23 -12.97 -2.84
CA LEU A 93 18.33 -11.73 -2.05
C LEU A 93 18.70 -10.51 -2.90
N ARG A 94 19.62 -10.67 -3.87
CA ARG A 94 19.98 -9.61 -4.82
C ARG A 94 18.79 -9.22 -5.71
N MET A 95 18.07 -10.22 -6.22
CA MET A 95 16.87 -10.00 -7.03
C MET A 95 15.78 -9.29 -6.23
N GLU A 96 15.49 -9.76 -5.01
CA GLU A 96 14.52 -9.14 -4.10
C GLU A 96 14.85 -7.68 -3.85
N THR A 97 16.11 -7.38 -3.52
CA THR A 97 16.59 -6.00 -3.30
C THR A 97 16.37 -5.13 -4.53
N ALA A 98 16.70 -5.63 -5.73
CA ALA A 98 16.55 -4.87 -6.96
C ALA A 98 15.07 -4.66 -7.33
N LEU A 99 14.22 -5.69 -7.19
CA LEU A 99 12.78 -5.60 -7.42
C LEU A 99 12.10 -4.63 -6.44
N TYR A 100 12.55 -4.62 -5.20
CA TYR A 100 12.09 -3.70 -4.17
C TYR A 100 12.43 -2.24 -4.53
N GLU A 101 13.66 -1.96 -4.99
CA GLU A 101 14.04 -0.62 -5.45
C GLU A 101 13.27 -0.17 -6.71
N LEU A 102 13.04 -1.08 -7.67
CA LEU A 102 12.18 -0.80 -8.82
C LEU A 102 10.75 -0.45 -8.40
N SER A 103 10.22 -1.16 -7.39
CA SER A 103 8.89 -0.92 -6.83
C SER A 103 8.81 0.44 -6.13
N LYS A 104 9.81 0.78 -5.31
CA LYS A 104 9.93 2.10 -4.67
C LYS A 104 9.98 3.22 -5.70
N ALA A 105 10.79 3.07 -6.75
CA ALA A 105 10.93 4.05 -7.80
C ALA A 105 9.60 4.30 -8.52
N TYR A 106 8.81 3.25 -8.77
CA TYR A 106 7.47 3.39 -9.32
C TYR A 106 6.55 4.24 -8.43
N TYR A 107 6.41 3.88 -7.15
CA TYR A 107 5.52 4.63 -6.25
C TYR A 107 6.01 6.07 -6.04
N GLN A 108 7.32 6.30 -6.06
CA GLN A 108 7.88 7.64 -6.03
C GLN A 108 7.49 8.46 -7.26
N HIS A 109 7.50 7.86 -8.45
CA HIS A 109 7.07 8.51 -9.67
C HIS A 109 5.57 8.83 -9.64
N GLU A 110 4.73 7.88 -9.21
CA GLU A 110 3.30 8.10 -9.04
C GLU A 110 3.00 9.26 -8.05
N CYS A 111 3.74 9.35 -6.94
CA CYS A 111 3.64 10.48 -6.02
C CYS A 111 3.98 11.82 -6.70
N LYS A 112 4.96 11.86 -7.60
CA LYS A 112 5.31 13.08 -8.35
C LYS A 112 4.19 13.48 -9.31
N LEU A 113 3.59 12.53 -10.03
CA LEU A 113 2.45 12.81 -10.92
C LEU A 113 1.26 13.40 -10.16
N ILE A 114 0.93 12.81 -9.00
CA ILE A 114 -0.15 13.31 -8.13
C ILE A 114 0.16 14.72 -7.64
N LYS A 115 1.40 14.99 -7.20
CA LYS A 115 1.80 16.34 -6.77
C LYS A 115 1.68 17.34 -7.91
N GLY A 116 2.19 17.01 -9.10
CA GLY A 116 2.10 17.87 -10.27
C GLY A 116 0.66 18.21 -10.67
N HIS A 117 -0.24 17.23 -10.65
CA HIS A 117 -1.67 17.50 -10.88
C HIS A 117 -2.30 18.33 -9.76
N ARG A 118 -1.96 18.05 -8.49
CA ARG A 118 -2.48 18.80 -7.34
C ARG A 118 -2.09 20.28 -7.40
N ASP A 119 -0.90 20.60 -7.89
CA ASP A 119 -0.40 21.98 -7.96
C ASP A 119 -1.16 22.82 -9.02
N GLN A 120 -1.95 22.18 -9.90
CA GLN A 120 -2.84 22.82 -10.86
C GLN A 120 -4.28 23.00 -10.33
N LEU A 121 -4.57 22.52 -9.11
CA LEU A 121 -5.93 22.56 -8.55
C LEU A 121 -6.20 23.89 -7.81
N ASN A 122 -7.48 24.26 -7.75
CA ASN A 122 -7.97 25.34 -6.92
C ASN A 122 -8.45 24.80 -5.57
N HIS A 123 -7.96 25.39 -4.48
CA HIS A 123 -8.22 24.91 -3.11
C HIS A 123 -9.69 25.02 -2.69
N THR A 124 -10.45 25.96 -3.26
CA THR A 124 -11.85 26.20 -2.93
C THR A 124 -12.78 25.26 -3.71
N THR A 125 -12.56 25.09 -5.02
CA THR A 125 -13.46 24.31 -5.87
C THR A 125 -13.12 22.82 -5.89
N HIS A 126 -11.87 22.45 -5.61
CA HIS A 126 -11.38 21.07 -5.74
C HIS A 126 -11.01 20.41 -4.40
N GLN A 127 -11.64 20.83 -3.30
CA GLN A 127 -11.37 20.32 -1.94
C GLN A 127 -11.31 18.78 -1.86
N LEU A 128 -12.28 18.08 -2.47
CA LEU A 128 -12.33 16.62 -2.50
C LEU A 128 -11.12 15.98 -3.20
N LEU A 129 -10.60 16.63 -4.24
CA LEU A 129 -9.37 16.18 -4.89
C LEU A 129 -8.18 16.33 -3.94
N TYR A 130 -8.07 17.41 -3.16
CA TYR A 130 -7.00 17.54 -2.17
C TYR A 130 -7.04 16.43 -1.12
N VAL A 131 -8.21 16.04 -0.63
CA VAL A 131 -8.36 14.89 0.28
C VAL A 131 -7.81 13.62 -0.38
N ARG A 132 -8.28 13.33 -1.60
CA ARG A 132 -7.89 12.14 -2.38
C ARG A 132 -6.40 12.10 -2.70
N HIS A 133 -5.82 13.22 -3.12
CA HIS A 133 -4.41 13.31 -3.51
C HIS A 133 -3.50 13.06 -2.30
N GLN A 134 -3.81 13.69 -1.16
CA GLN A 134 -3.07 13.45 0.08
C GLN A 134 -3.18 11.98 0.54
N PHE A 135 -4.38 11.40 0.47
CA PHE A 135 -4.57 9.98 0.79
C PHE A 135 -3.73 9.07 -0.11
N LYS A 136 -3.78 9.28 -1.43
CA LYS A 136 -3.07 8.46 -2.41
C LYS A 136 -1.55 8.54 -2.23
N ILE A 137 -1.01 9.73 -1.92
CA ILE A 137 0.41 9.88 -1.60
C ILE A 137 0.75 9.17 -0.28
N GLY A 138 -0.10 9.29 0.75
CA GLY A 138 0.06 8.56 2.00
C GLY A 138 0.13 7.04 1.79
N PHE A 139 -0.78 6.51 0.98
CA PHE A 139 -0.83 5.09 0.62
C PHE A 139 0.41 4.63 -0.14
N PHE A 140 0.86 5.39 -1.14
CA PHE A 140 2.10 5.07 -1.85
C PHE A 140 3.34 5.15 -0.97
N SER A 141 3.37 6.05 0.02
CA SER A 141 4.44 6.07 1.01
C SER A 141 4.42 4.84 1.93
N GLU A 142 3.25 4.30 2.30
CA GLU A 142 3.19 3.00 2.99
C GLU A 142 3.78 1.87 2.13
N LEU A 143 3.42 1.81 0.85
CA LEU A 143 3.94 0.78 -0.08
C LEU A 143 5.46 0.89 -0.30
N LYS A 144 6.02 2.09 -0.10
CA LYS A 144 7.46 2.34 -0.12
C LYS A 144 8.16 2.04 1.21
N GLN A 145 7.41 1.65 2.25
CA GLN A 145 7.88 1.50 3.62
C GLN A 145 8.47 2.80 4.21
N ASP A 146 7.82 3.94 3.94
CA ASP A 146 8.13 5.24 4.53
C ASP A 146 6.97 5.71 5.43
N PRO A 147 6.88 5.17 6.67
CA PRO A 147 5.76 5.42 7.57
C PRO A 147 5.65 6.89 8.02
N ASN A 148 6.77 7.60 8.13
CA ASN A 148 6.79 9.01 8.51
C ASN A 148 6.14 9.89 7.44
N THR A 149 6.54 9.71 6.18
CA THR A 149 5.92 10.43 5.06
C THR A 149 4.46 10.02 4.89
N ALA A 150 4.14 8.74 5.04
CA ALA A 150 2.76 8.26 4.99
C ALA A 150 1.88 8.96 6.03
N LEU A 151 2.32 8.99 7.30
CA LEU A 151 1.60 9.61 8.41
C LEU A 151 1.34 11.09 8.14
N LYS A 152 2.35 11.83 7.68
CA LYS A 152 2.23 13.26 7.32
C LYS A 152 1.13 13.48 6.27
N HIS A 153 1.13 12.67 5.21
CA HIS A 153 0.15 12.81 4.13
C HIS A 153 -1.26 12.40 4.56
N TYR A 154 -1.41 11.37 5.40
CA TYR A 154 -2.72 11.04 5.97
C TYR A 154 -3.25 12.11 6.92
N LYS A 155 -2.41 12.69 7.79
CA LYS A 155 -2.79 13.84 8.62
C LYS A 155 -3.27 15.00 7.76
N ASN A 156 -2.56 15.34 6.68
CA ASN A 156 -2.99 16.37 5.73
C ASN A 156 -4.31 16.02 5.03
N SER A 157 -4.50 14.75 4.64
CA SER A 157 -5.76 14.28 4.05
C SER A 157 -6.93 14.46 5.02
N TYR A 158 -6.72 14.15 6.30
CA TYR A 158 -7.70 14.35 7.35
C TYR A 158 -8.04 15.83 7.56
N THR A 159 -7.02 16.71 7.63
CA THR A 159 -7.22 18.16 7.73
C THR A 159 -8.06 18.69 6.57
N ASN A 160 -7.69 18.34 5.33
CA ASN A 160 -8.44 18.74 4.14
C ASN A 160 -9.88 18.22 4.17
N LEU A 161 -10.11 17.02 4.71
CA LEU A 161 -11.47 16.47 4.83
C LEU A 161 -12.31 17.27 5.83
N MET A 162 -11.70 17.81 6.90
CA MET A 162 -12.42 18.64 7.87
C MET A 162 -12.81 20.01 7.31
N GLU A 163 -12.17 20.46 6.24
CA GLU A 163 -12.51 21.71 5.53
C GLU A 163 -13.63 21.50 4.50
N VAL A 164 -13.96 20.26 4.15
CA VAL A 164 -15.07 19.94 3.25
C VAL A 164 -16.38 20.30 3.93
N ARG A 165 -17.20 21.12 3.25
CA ARG A 165 -18.53 21.49 3.73
C ARG A 165 -19.40 20.25 3.92
N VAL A 166 -19.85 20.04 5.16
CA VAL A 166 -20.75 18.96 5.54
C VAL A 166 -22.20 19.35 5.25
N THR A 167 -22.94 18.43 4.66
CA THR A 167 -24.38 18.49 4.36
C THR A 167 -24.99 17.15 4.73
N LEU A 168 -26.32 17.07 4.83
CA LEU A 168 -27.00 15.78 5.09
C LEU A 168 -26.72 14.73 4.01
N ILE A 169 -26.44 15.17 2.77
CA ILE A 169 -26.19 14.29 1.62
C ILE A 169 -24.82 13.61 1.72
N ASN A 170 -23.79 14.35 2.13
CA ASN A 170 -22.41 13.85 2.15
C ASN A 170 -21.87 13.47 3.54
N LEU A 171 -22.66 13.68 4.61
CA LEU A 171 -22.24 13.40 5.99
C LEU A 171 -21.72 11.97 6.15
N TYR A 172 -22.46 10.99 5.64
CA TYR A 172 -22.09 9.57 5.72
C TYR A 172 -20.78 9.26 4.99
N GLU A 173 -20.59 9.84 3.80
CA GLU A 173 -19.36 9.68 3.04
C GLU A 173 -18.18 10.30 3.78
N ILE A 174 -18.32 11.54 4.27
CA ILE A 174 -17.29 12.22 5.06
C ILE A 174 -16.94 11.44 6.33
N LYS A 175 -17.96 10.90 7.02
CA LYS A 175 -17.78 10.09 8.23
C LYS A 175 -17.06 8.77 7.93
N THR A 176 -17.38 8.14 6.80
CA THR A 176 -16.74 6.90 6.34
C THR A 176 -15.29 7.12 5.93
N ILE A 177 -15.02 8.12 5.08
CA ILE A 177 -13.67 8.48 4.65
C ILE A 177 -12.84 8.95 5.83
N GLY A 178 -13.43 9.75 6.73
CA GLY A 178 -12.80 10.20 7.97
C GLY A 178 -12.36 9.04 8.84
N ALA A 179 -13.21 8.01 9.00
CA ALA A 179 -12.87 6.80 9.74
C ALA A 179 -11.72 6.02 9.10
N PHE A 180 -11.71 5.86 7.76
CA PHE A 180 -10.61 5.19 7.06
C PHE A 180 -9.27 5.93 7.23
N ILE A 181 -9.27 7.24 7.07
CA ILE A 181 -8.07 8.06 7.25
C ILE A 181 -7.61 8.00 8.72
N ASN A 182 -8.55 8.12 9.67
CA ASN A 182 -8.26 8.04 11.10
C ASN A 182 -7.61 6.71 11.47
N TYR A 183 -8.16 5.59 10.99
CA TYR A 183 -7.58 4.26 11.18
C TYR A 183 -6.13 4.19 10.69
N LYS A 184 -5.85 4.73 9.49
CA LYS A 184 -4.50 4.78 8.93
C LYS A 184 -3.54 5.61 9.78
N ILE A 185 -3.98 6.77 10.28
CA ILE A 185 -3.18 7.63 11.16
C ILE A 185 -2.86 6.90 12.47
N CYS A 186 -3.87 6.37 13.17
CA CYS A 186 -3.68 5.68 14.45
C CYS A 186 -2.77 4.46 14.29
N LYS A 187 -2.96 3.65 13.23
CA LYS A 187 -2.10 2.51 12.93
C LYS A 187 -0.64 2.92 12.77
N LEU A 188 -0.38 3.97 11.99
CA LEU A 188 0.98 4.46 11.76
C LEU A 188 1.60 5.08 13.03
N CYS A 189 0.83 5.79 13.84
CA CYS A 189 1.31 6.27 15.15
C CYS A 189 1.76 5.11 16.05
N PHE A 190 0.98 4.02 16.12
CA PHE A 190 1.42 2.83 16.86
C PHE A 190 2.68 2.19 16.25
N GLN A 191 2.76 2.07 14.92
CA GLN A 191 3.96 1.56 14.23
C GLN A 191 5.21 2.43 14.47
N LEU A 192 5.04 3.73 14.65
CA LEU A 192 6.10 4.69 14.94
C LEU A 192 6.36 4.87 16.45
N ASN A 193 5.78 4.00 17.28
CA ASN A 193 5.92 4.03 18.74
C ASN A 193 5.48 5.36 19.38
N THR A 194 4.44 6.01 18.82
CA THR A 194 3.80 7.22 19.35
C THR A 194 2.33 6.96 19.76
N PRO A 195 2.09 6.12 20.78
CA PRO A 195 0.73 5.73 21.19
C PRO A 195 -0.12 6.92 21.67
N LEU A 196 0.51 7.94 22.29
CA LEU A 196 -0.19 9.14 22.76
C LEU A 196 -0.77 9.94 21.59
N ASP A 197 -0.04 10.02 20.46
CA ASP A 197 -0.54 10.64 19.23
C ASP A 197 -1.72 9.86 18.66
N ALA A 198 -1.66 8.52 18.69
CA ALA A 198 -2.75 7.67 18.24
C ALA A 198 -4.03 7.90 19.07
N ILE A 199 -3.89 7.94 20.40
CA ILE A 199 -4.99 8.18 21.35
C ILE A 199 -5.57 9.58 21.16
N SER A 200 -4.71 10.61 21.08
CA SER A 200 -5.11 12.00 20.88
C SER A 200 -5.89 12.18 19.58
N GLN A 201 -5.36 11.60 18.49
CA GLN A 201 -6.03 11.59 17.19
C GLN A 201 -7.40 10.90 17.25
N PHE A 202 -7.48 9.72 17.88
CA PHE A 202 -8.73 8.97 17.99
C PHE A 202 -9.78 9.71 18.80
N ARG A 203 -9.41 10.28 19.96
CA ARG A 203 -10.32 11.09 20.78
C ARG A 203 -10.87 12.27 19.99
N LYS A 204 -9.98 13.05 19.35
CA LYS A 204 -10.37 14.16 18.47
C LYS A 204 -11.33 13.71 17.36
N HIS A 205 -11.07 12.55 16.74
CA HIS A 205 -11.95 12.00 15.71
C HIS A 205 -13.34 11.69 16.26
N ILE A 206 -13.43 11.01 17.40
CA ILE A 206 -14.72 10.73 18.05
C ILE A 206 -15.43 12.03 18.41
N ASP A 207 -14.76 13.00 19.04
CA ASP A 207 -15.38 14.26 19.46
C ASP A 207 -15.98 15.03 18.27
N ILE A 208 -15.26 15.08 17.15
CA ILE A 208 -15.72 15.76 15.92
C ILE A 208 -16.99 15.13 15.37
N PHE A 209 -17.09 13.80 15.35
CA PHE A 209 -18.18 13.10 14.67
C PHE A 209 -19.33 12.73 15.60
N LYS A 210 -19.08 12.58 16.90
CA LYS A 210 -20.12 12.34 17.92
C LYS A 210 -21.10 13.51 18.02
N GLY A 211 -20.64 14.73 17.78
CA GLY A 211 -21.47 15.95 17.77
C GLY A 211 -22.13 16.27 16.43
N LYS A 212 -21.87 15.51 15.35
CA LYS A 212 -22.46 15.79 14.04
C LYS A 212 -23.85 15.14 13.97
N CYS A 213 -24.88 15.99 13.96
CA CYS A 213 -26.29 15.63 13.97
C CYS A 213 -26.63 14.54 12.95
N GLU A 214 -27.06 13.40 13.47
CA GLU A 214 -27.87 12.44 12.73
C GLU A 214 -29.35 12.65 13.14
N PRO A 215 -30.29 12.59 12.19
CA PRO A 215 -31.71 12.48 12.49
C PRO A 215 -31.98 11.38 13.53
N LYS A 216 -32.97 11.59 14.41
CA LYS A 216 -33.29 10.64 15.47
C LYS A 216 -33.63 9.25 14.92
N GLU A 217 -34.21 9.21 13.73
CA GLU A 217 -34.63 8.00 13.02
C GLU A 217 -33.47 7.05 12.69
N ILE A 218 -32.23 7.55 12.70
CA ILE A 218 -31.02 6.80 12.34
C ILE A 218 -29.97 6.84 13.46
N GLU A 219 -30.34 7.24 14.67
CA GLU A 219 -29.43 7.29 15.83
C GLU A 219 -28.78 5.92 16.12
N PHE A 220 -29.48 4.83 15.82
CA PHE A 220 -28.93 3.47 15.94
C PHE A 220 -27.72 3.24 15.01
N GLU A 221 -27.69 3.85 13.81
CA GLU A 221 -26.56 3.79 12.90
C GLU A 221 -25.36 4.57 13.46
N HIS A 222 -25.64 5.68 14.16
CA HIS A 222 -24.61 6.42 14.88
C HIS A 222 -23.90 5.55 15.91
N SER A 223 -24.68 4.89 16.79
CA SER A 223 -24.16 3.98 17.80
C SER A 223 -23.44 2.78 17.16
N ALA A 224 -23.93 2.26 16.03
CA ALA A 224 -23.25 1.21 15.27
C ALA A 224 -21.85 1.67 14.81
N TRP A 225 -21.76 2.89 14.27
CA TRP A 225 -20.51 3.45 13.82
C TRP A 225 -19.55 3.70 14.98
N LEU A 226 -20.01 4.28 16.10
CA LEU A 226 -19.18 4.51 17.29
C LEU A 226 -18.61 3.20 17.82
N SER A 227 -19.47 2.18 17.97
CA SER A 227 -19.06 0.84 18.39
C SER A 227 -17.93 0.30 17.50
N LYS A 228 -18.09 0.42 16.18
CA LYS A 228 -17.06 0.01 15.21
C LYS A 228 -15.77 0.81 15.33
N GLN A 229 -15.83 2.13 15.54
CA GLN A 229 -14.63 2.97 15.71
C GLN A 229 -13.83 2.54 16.94
N TYR A 230 -14.50 2.39 18.08
CA TYR A 230 -13.88 1.96 19.33
C TYR A 230 -13.27 0.55 19.21
N ALA A 231 -13.98 -0.40 18.62
CA ALA A 231 -13.47 -1.77 18.42
C ALA A 231 -12.24 -1.80 17.51
N LEU A 232 -12.24 -1.06 16.40
CA LEU A 232 -11.11 -1.00 15.48
C LEU A 232 -9.87 -0.35 16.13
N PHE A 233 -10.06 0.72 16.91
CA PHE A 233 -8.95 1.35 17.62
C PHE A 233 -8.40 0.45 18.73
N ALA A 234 -9.28 -0.24 19.47
CA ALA A 234 -8.88 -1.24 20.46
C ALA A 234 -8.02 -2.35 19.82
N GLY A 235 -8.45 -2.88 18.67
CA GLY A 235 -7.69 -3.90 17.93
C GLY A 235 -6.34 -3.39 17.42
N LEU A 236 -6.24 -2.13 17.00
CA LEU A 236 -4.94 -1.53 16.64
C LEU A 236 -4.01 -1.43 17.85
N PHE A 237 -4.54 -1.02 19.00
CA PHE A 237 -3.76 -0.88 20.23
C PHE A 237 -3.29 -2.25 20.72
N ASP A 238 -4.16 -3.26 20.71
CA ASP A 238 -3.83 -4.62 21.09
C ASP A 238 -2.76 -5.26 20.19
N ALA A 239 -2.86 -5.04 18.87
CA ALA A 239 -1.83 -5.45 17.92
C ALA A 239 -0.49 -4.73 18.19
N ALA A 240 -0.51 -3.47 18.60
CA ALA A 240 0.70 -2.72 18.96
C ALA A 240 1.36 -3.28 20.22
N ILE A 241 0.57 -3.66 21.24
CA ILE A 241 1.07 -4.31 22.46
C ILE A 241 1.71 -5.66 22.13
N THR A 242 1.03 -6.45 21.30
CA THR A 242 1.56 -7.74 20.80
C THR A 242 2.88 -7.54 20.04
N ALA A 243 3.03 -6.42 19.33
CA ALA A 243 4.26 -6.05 18.63
C ALA A 243 5.35 -5.42 19.54
N GLY A 244 5.16 -5.39 20.85
CA GLY A 244 6.16 -4.95 21.84
C GLY A 244 5.92 -3.57 22.47
N LEU A 245 4.79 -2.91 22.19
CA LEU A 245 4.42 -1.70 22.92
C LEU A 245 4.11 -2.02 24.39
N ILE A 246 4.73 -1.32 25.33
CA ILE A 246 4.47 -1.51 26.76
C ILE A 246 3.19 -0.76 27.14
N PRO A 247 2.10 -1.45 27.53
CA PRO A 247 0.88 -0.78 27.95
C PRO A 247 1.08 -0.13 29.33
N SER A 248 0.36 0.96 29.59
CA SER A 248 0.21 1.50 30.94
C SER A 248 -1.17 1.13 31.48
N GLN A 249 -1.32 1.09 32.82
CA GLN A 249 -2.61 0.78 33.44
C GLN A 249 -3.74 1.71 32.95
N MET A 250 -3.44 2.99 32.71
CA MET A 250 -4.40 3.98 32.21
C MET A 250 -4.55 4.00 30.67
N GLN A 251 -3.71 3.26 29.93
CA GLN A 251 -3.70 3.24 28.47
C GLN A 251 -3.62 1.80 28.00
N ASN A 252 -4.78 1.14 28.04
CA ASN A 252 -4.93 -0.24 27.59
C ASN A 252 -6.10 -0.37 26.60
N PRO A 253 -6.13 -1.42 25.76
CA PRO A 253 -7.18 -1.64 24.77
C PRO A 253 -8.55 -1.92 25.40
N GLY A 254 -8.58 -2.46 26.62
CA GLY A 254 -9.79 -2.89 27.32
C GLY A 254 -10.81 -1.77 27.51
N TYR A 255 -10.34 -0.56 27.80
CA TYR A 255 -11.21 0.63 27.85
C TYR A 255 -11.98 0.84 26.54
N TYR A 256 -11.30 0.75 25.41
CA TYR A 256 -11.91 0.97 24.09
C TYR A 256 -12.83 -0.20 23.69
N TYR A 257 -12.50 -1.44 24.06
CA TYR A 257 -13.42 -2.58 23.87
C TYR A 257 -14.70 -2.43 24.70
N LEU A 258 -14.59 -1.94 25.95
CA LEU A 258 -15.75 -1.66 26.79
C LEU A 258 -16.65 -0.58 26.16
N GLU A 259 -16.08 0.55 25.72
CA GLU A 259 -16.84 1.59 25.01
C GLU A 259 -17.51 1.06 23.74
N ALA A 260 -16.83 0.18 22.99
CA ALA A 260 -17.41 -0.45 21.82
C ALA A 260 -18.66 -1.29 22.17
N ALA A 261 -18.58 -2.07 23.25
CA ALA A 261 -19.69 -2.90 23.74
C ALA A 261 -20.86 -2.04 24.23
N LEU A 262 -20.59 -0.97 24.99
CA LEU A 262 -21.61 -0.04 25.46
C LEU A 262 -22.38 0.61 24.30
N GLN A 263 -21.68 1.00 23.24
CA GLN A 263 -22.30 1.54 22.03
C GLN A 263 -23.11 0.49 21.26
N ALA A 264 -22.68 -0.77 21.25
CA ALA A 264 -23.46 -1.86 20.66
C ALA A 264 -24.76 -2.12 21.44
N MET A 265 -24.72 -2.04 22.77
CA MET A 265 -25.91 -2.13 23.63
C MET A 265 -26.86 -0.95 23.38
N GLN A 266 -26.32 0.27 23.25
CA GLN A 266 -27.12 1.46 22.96
C GLN A 266 -27.81 1.36 21.59
N ARG A 267 -27.08 0.94 20.55
CA ARG A 267 -27.66 0.64 19.24
C ARG A 267 -28.87 -0.29 19.35
N ARG A 268 -28.74 -1.39 20.11
CA ARG A 268 -29.84 -2.35 20.27
C ARG A 268 -31.08 -1.70 20.89
N LYS A 269 -30.90 -0.81 21.88
CA LYS A 269 -32.03 -0.07 22.48
C LYS A 269 -32.70 0.86 21.47
N LEU A 270 -31.91 1.59 20.68
CA LEU A 270 -32.39 2.52 19.67
C LEU A 270 -33.09 1.85 18.48
N CYS A 271 -32.72 0.61 18.14
CA CYS A 271 -33.45 -0.17 17.12
C CYS A 271 -34.83 -0.65 17.60
N LEU A 272 -35.09 -0.65 18.90
CA LEU A 272 -36.32 -1.16 19.52
C LEU A 272 -37.27 -0.04 19.97
N SER A 273 -36.83 1.22 19.89
CA SER A 273 -37.59 2.43 20.20
C SER A 273 -38.19 3.04 18.95
#